data_AF-A0A0X2NLT2-F1
#
_entry.id   AF-A0A0X2NLT2-F1
#
_cell.length_a   1.000
_cell.length_b   1.000
_cell.length_c   1.000
_cell.angle_alpha   90.00
_cell.angle_beta   90.00
_cell.angle_gamma   90.00
#
_symmetry.space_group_name_H-M   'P 1'
#
loop_
_entity.id
_entity.type
_entity.pdbx_description
1 polymer ?
#
loop_
_entity_poly.entity_id
_entity_poly.type
_entity_poly.pdbx_seq_one_letter_code
_entity_poly.pdbx_strand_id
1 'polypeptide(L)'
;MATLPVNVFAGYRRGRGAPLRAVEVAEDPLAASTRELNLNHLAMARACHPDPDTDLERHLSTLTARTGIPRHRVSTYCDIGFMLTRFYAVASRLAHGAFSLEHLTMLTRALEGVDDAHLPAVQKSLFWALVPRRNGEALPGVRALHNKVQKIIAECDPLGRPPGRGRTGVHPTC
;
A
#
# COMPACT_ATOMS: atom_id res chain seq x y z
N MET A 1 5.08 17.52 10.01
CA MET A 1 4.06 17.50 8.94
C MET A 1 4.77 17.64 7.60
N ALA A 2 4.99 16.55 6.87
CA ALA A 2 5.56 16.62 5.53
C ALA A 2 4.44 16.99 4.55
N THR A 3 4.49 18.20 4.02
CA THR A 3 3.61 18.69 2.97
C THR A 3 3.81 17.82 1.74
N LEU A 4 2.80 17.01 1.38
CA LEU A 4 2.81 16.24 0.14
C LEU A 4 2.98 17.21 -1.04
N PRO A 5 3.82 16.91 -2.04
CA PRO A 5 4.02 17.80 -3.17
C PRO A 5 2.68 18.01 -3.90
N VAL A 6 2.29 19.29 -3.98
CA VAL A 6 0.98 19.82 -4.41
C VAL A 6 0.63 19.45 -5.87
N ASN A 7 1.49 18.75 -6.61
CA ASN A 7 1.39 18.61 -8.06
C ASN A 7 0.93 17.23 -8.58
N VAL A 8 0.45 16.31 -7.73
CA VAL A 8 -0.15 15.04 -8.20
C VAL A 8 -1.62 15.22 -8.63
N PHE A 9 -2.23 16.37 -8.34
CA PHE A 9 -3.68 16.61 -8.44
C PHE A 9 -4.15 17.30 -9.74
N ALA A 10 -3.31 17.44 -10.77
CA ALA A 10 -3.65 18.19 -12.00
C ALA A 10 -4.87 17.64 -12.80
N GLY A 11 -5.44 16.49 -12.40
CA GLY A 11 -6.66 15.92 -12.97
C GLY A 11 -7.96 16.23 -12.21
N TYR A 12 -7.92 16.89 -11.06
CA TYR A 12 -9.14 17.25 -10.33
C TYR A 12 -9.84 18.41 -11.01
N ARG A 13 -11.05 18.19 -11.54
CA ARG A 13 -11.97 19.28 -11.87
C ARG A 13 -12.16 20.13 -10.61
N ARG A 14 -11.70 21.39 -10.68
CA ARG A 14 -11.83 22.39 -9.61
C ARG A 14 -13.25 22.33 -9.02
N GLY A 15 -13.37 22.00 -7.73
CA GLY A 15 -14.62 22.10 -6.96
C GLY A 15 -15.18 20.83 -6.33
N ARG A 16 -14.77 19.61 -6.74
CA ARG A 16 -15.13 18.35 -6.04
C ARG A 16 -13.88 17.56 -5.71
N GLY A 17 -13.64 17.29 -4.43
CA GLY A 17 -12.52 16.48 -3.97
C GLY A 17 -12.56 15.04 -4.52
N ALA A 18 -11.51 14.26 -4.21
CA ALA A 18 -11.46 12.82 -4.49
C ALA A 18 -12.73 12.12 -4.03
N PRO A 19 -13.35 11.27 -4.87
CA PRO A 19 -14.40 10.40 -4.37
C PRO A 19 -13.87 9.55 -3.21
N LEU A 20 -14.72 9.30 -2.22
CA LEU A 20 -14.41 8.58 -0.99
C LEU A 20 -15.09 7.20 -0.99
N ARG A 21 -14.46 6.20 -0.36
CA ARG A 21 -14.99 4.84 -0.21
C ARG A 21 -16.19 4.85 0.73
N ALA A 22 -16.98 3.77 0.69
CA ALA A 22 -18.08 3.54 1.62
C ALA A 22 -17.67 3.78 3.09
N VAL A 23 -16.57 3.17 3.53
CA VAL A 23 -16.05 3.31 4.89
C VAL A 23 -15.57 4.73 5.21
N GLU A 24 -15.25 5.55 4.21
CA GLU A 24 -14.79 6.95 4.39
C GLU A 24 -15.97 7.93 4.56
N VAL A 25 -17.12 7.63 3.95
CA VAL A 25 -18.31 8.48 4.00
C VAL A 25 -19.33 8.06 5.05
N ALA A 26 -19.24 6.81 5.52
CA ALA A 26 -20.19 6.27 6.49
C ALA A 26 -20.03 6.95 7.86
N GLU A 27 -21.17 7.36 8.42
CA GLU A 27 -21.27 8.05 9.71
C GLU A 27 -21.49 7.10 10.89
N ASP A 28 -21.67 5.79 10.63
CA ASP A 28 -21.90 4.82 11.69
C ASP A 28 -20.63 4.57 12.54
N PRO A 29 -20.79 4.22 13.84
CA PRO A 29 -19.66 4.03 14.74
C PRO A 29 -18.67 2.93 14.33
N LEU A 30 -19.15 1.90 13.63
CA LEU A 30 -18.30 0.79 13.18
C LEU A 30 -17.39 1.23 12.03
N ALA A 31 -17.92 2.00 11.07
CA ALA A 31 -17.11 2.60 10.03
C ALA A 31 -16.07 3.57 10.60
N ALA A 32 -16.44 4.38 11.60
CA ALA A 32 -15.50 5.28 12.28
C ALA A 32 -14.35 4.51 12.96
N SER A 33 -14.68 3.48 13.74
CA SER A 33 -13.69 2.63 14.42
C SER A 33 -12.77 1.90 13.43
N THR A 34 -13.33 1.47 12.30
CA THR A 34 -12.55 0.82 11.23
C THR A 34 -11.56 1.78 10.59
N ARG A 35 -11.96 3.03 10.31
CA ARG A 35 -11.05 4.06 9.79
C ARG A 35 -9.93 4.33 10.78
N GLU A 36 -10.27 4.50 12.05
CA GLU A 36 -9.28 4.74 13.12
C GLU A 36 -8.27 3.60 13.20
N LEU A 37 -8.72 2.35 13.20
CA LEU A 37 -7.84 1.17 13.18
C LEU A 37 -6.89 1.19 11.97
N ASN A 38 -7.41 1.46 10.77
CA ASN A 38 -6.63 1.51 9.55
C ASN A 38 -5.58 2.64 9.57
N LEU A 39 -5.96 3.81 10.10
CA LEU A 39 -5.04 4.94 10.28
C LEU A 39 -3.96 4.61 11.32
N ASN A 40 -4.32 3.90 12.39
CA ASN A 40 -3.36 3.45 13.39
C ASN A 40 -2.35 2.45 12.80
N HIS A 41 -2.75 1.56 11.90
CA HIS A 41 -1.80 0.72 11.17
C HIS A 41 -0.80 1.54 10.34
N LEU A 42 -1.23 2.61 9.69
CA LEU A 42 -0.34 3.51 8.95
C LEU A 42 0.60 4.29 9.88
N ALA A 43 0.11 4.76 11.02
CA ALA A 43 0.91 5.44 12.03
C ALA A 43 1.99 4.50 12.60
N MET A 44 1.62 3.27 12.93
CA MET A 44 2.55 2.22 13.36
C MET A 44 3.60 1.92 12.30
N ALA A 45 3.20 1.74 11.04
CA ALA A 45 4.15 1.51 9.94
C ALA A 45 5.18 2.62 9.79
N ARG A 46 4.74 3.89 9.90
CA ARG A 46 5.65 5.05 9.86
C ARG A 46 6.60 5.08 11.05
N ALA A 47 6.13 4.73 12.25
CA ALA A 47 6.95 4.70 13.45
C ALA A 47 7.94 3.52 13.49
N CYS A 48 7.61 2.41 12.84
CA CYS A 48 8.47 1.23 12.75
C CYS A 48 9.56 1.36 11.67
N HIS A 49 9.43 2.29 10.72
CA HIS A 49 10.38 2.43 9.62
C HIS A 49 11.79 2.82 10.15
N PRO A 50 12.83 2.01 9.90
CA PRO A 50 14.19 2.33 10.32
C PRO A 50 14.86 3.39 9.43
N ASP A 51 15.83 4.11 9.96
CA ASP A 51 16.76 4.91 9.15
C ASP A 51 17.68 4.00 8.33
N PRO A 52 18.18 4.43 7.15
CA PRO A 52 18.93 3.57 6.22
C PRO A 52 20.14 2.83 6.83
N ASP A 53 20.83 3.44 7.78
CA ASP A 53 22.05 2.90 8.40
C ASP A 53 21.77 2.10 9.70
N THR A 54 20.50 1.89 10.04
CA THR A 54 20.11 1.18 11.27
C THR A 54 20.35 -0.32 11.14
N ASP A 55 20.96 -0.93 12.17
CA ASP A 55 20.97 -2.38 12.34
C ASP A 55 19.52 -2.91 12.48
N LEU A 56 19.03 -3.50 11.39
CA LEU A 56 17.66 -3.97 11.27
C LEU A 56 17.32 -5.04 12.33
N GLU A 57 18.26 -5.92 12.65
CA GLU A 57 18.05 -7.01 13.61
C GLU A 57 17.86 -6.48 15.03
N ARG A 58 18.71 -5.52 15.42
CA ARG A 58 18.60 -4.79 16.69
C ARG A 58 17.32 -3.96 16.74
N HIS A 59 16.99 -3.26 15.66
CA HIS A 59 15.79 -2.43 15.56
C HIS A 59 14.51 -3.24 15.75
N LEU A 60 14.36 -4.35 15.02
CA LEU A 60 13.23 -5.26 15.13
C LEU A 60 13.11 -5.84 16.54
N SER A 61 14.23 -6.25 17.15
CA SER A 61 14.25 -6.79 18.52
C SER A 61 13.80 -5.75 19.55
N THR A 62 14.26 -4.51 19.40
CA THR A 62 13.89 -3.37 20.27
C THR A 62 12.40 -3.06 20.17
N LEU A 63 11.86 -3.02 18.95
CA LEU A 63 10.44 -2.76 18.71
C LEU A 63 9.55 -3.87 19.27
N THR A 64 9.92 -5.14 19.07
CA THR A 64 9.18 -6.27 19.66
C THR A 64 9.15 -6.19 21.18
N ALA A 65 10.28 -5.91 21.83
CA ALA A 65 10.34 -5.79 23.29
C ALA A 65 9.48 -4.62 23.83
N ARG A 66 9.46 -3.48 23.13
CA ARG A 66 8.74 -2.27 23.58
C ARG A 66 7.23 -2.32 23.33
N THR A 67 6.81 -3.00 22.26
CA THR A 67 5.40 -2.97 21.81
C THR A 67 4.62 -4.22 22.22
N GLY A 68 5.30 -5.30 22.61
CA GLY A 68 4.67 -6.61 22.81
C GLY A 68 4.17 -7.25 21.51
N ILE A 69 4.45 -6.66 20.35
CA ILE A 69 4.04 -7.16 19.04
C ILE A 69 5.06 -8.20 18.57
N PRO A 70 4.61 -9.37 18.08
CA PRO A 70 5.52 -10.41 17.61
C PRO A 70 6.36 -9.92 16.43
N ARG A 71 7.62 -10.39 16.35
CA ARG A 71 8.62 -9.94 15.38
C ARG A 71 8.12 -9.90 13.94
N HIS A 72 7.42 -10.94 13.49
CA HIS A 72 6.89 -11.02 12.12
C HIS A 72 5.94 -9.84 11.78
N ARG A 73 5.18 -9.36 12.77
CA ARG A 73 4.24 -8.26 12.61
C ARG A 73 4.95 -6.91 12.63
N VAL A 74 5.97 -6.76 13.48
CA VAL A 74 6.86 -5.59 13.46
C VAL A 74 7.56 -5.46 12.10
N SER A 75 8.09 -6.58 11.57
CA SER A 75 8.68 -6.61 10.22
C SER A 75 7.68 -6.14 9.16
N THR A 76 6.44 -6.65 9.20
CA THR A 76 5.38 -6.20 8.27
C THR A 76 5.16 -4.68 8.34
N TYR A 77 5.17 -4.08 9.53
CA TYR A 77 5.05 -2.62 9.68
C TYR A 77 6.26 -1.88 9.11
N CYS A 78 7.49 -2.41 9.24
CA CYS A 78 8.68 -1.84 8.63
C CYS A 78 8.57 -1.84 7.10
N ASP A 79 8.14 -2.95 6.51
CA ASP A 79 7.97 -3.09 5.05
C ASP A 79 6.90 -2.13 4.52
N ILE A 80 5.77 -2.02 5.23
CA ILE A 80 4.73 -1.02 4.89
C ILE A 80 5.31 0.40 5.00
N GLY A 81 6.09 0.68 6.05
CA GLY A 81 6.77 1.96 6.24
C GLY A 81 7.66 2.30 5.03
N PHE A 82 8.47 1.35 4.57
CA PHE A 82 9.31 1.49 3.38
C PHE A 82 8.48 1.72 2.11
N MET A 83 7.37 0.99 1.93
CA MET A 83 6.47 1.21 0.80
C MET A 83 5.84 2.62 0.86
N LEU A 84 5.50 3.13 2.04
CA LEU A 84 4.92 4.48 2.19
C LEU A 84 5.91 5.60 1.89
N THR A 85 7.21 5.40 2.18
CA THR A 85 8.25 6.38 1.84
C THR A 85 8.54 6.38 0.34
N ARG A 86 8.58 5.20 -0.29
CA ARG A 86 8.85 5.03 -1.72
C ARG A 86 7.66 5.45 -2.60
N PHE A 87 6.43 5.13 -2.22
CA PHE A 87 5.21 5.44 -2.96
C PHE A 87 4.37 6.55 -2.28
N TYR A 88 4.93 7.76 -2.15
CA TYR A 88 4.31 8.89 -1.45
C TYR A 88 2.90 9.28 -1.94
N ALA A 89 2.60 9.18 -3.24
CA ALA A 89 1.25 9.51 -3.75
C ALA A 89 0.24 8.45 -3.32
N VAL A 90 0.65 7.17 -3.35
CA VAL A 90 -0.17 6.07 -2.81
C VAL A 90 -0.38 6.27 -1.31
N ALA A 91 0.67 6.62 -0.57
CA ALA A 91 0.59 6.91 0.85
C ALA A 91 -0.43 8.01 1.17
N SER A 92 -0.51 9.07 0.34
CA SER A 92 -1.51 10.13 0.50
C SER A 92 -2.95 9.60 0.40
N ARG A 93 -3.19 8.67 -0.53
CA ARG A 93 -4.51 8.06 -0.71
C ARG A 93 -4.86 7.13 0.46
N LEU A 94 -3.89 6.34 0.92
CA LEU A 94 -4.06 5.41 2.04
C LEU A 94 -4.39 6.14 3.35
N ALA A 95 -3.87 7.36 3.52
CA ALA A 95 -4.09 8.22 4.71
C ALA A 95 -5.54 8.66 4.94
N HIS A 96 -6.48 8.26 4.09
CA HIS A 96 -7.91 8.44 4.35
C HIS A 96 -8.53 7.28 5.17
N GLY A 97 -7.77 6.23 5.50
CA GLY A 97 -8.21 5.19 6.44
C GLY A 97 -9.13 4.12 5.84
N ALA A 98 -9.22 4.01 4.51
CA ALA A 98 -10.09 3.00 3.89
C ALA A 98 -9.51 1.58 3.88
N PHE A 99 -8.18 1.43 3.92
CA PHE A 99 -7.49 0.19 3.61
C PHE A 99 -7.04 -0.53 4.88
N SER A 100 -7.45 -1.79 5.06
CA SER A 100 -7.04 -2.63 6.18
C SER A 100 -5.58 -3.06 6.11
N LEU A 101 -5.05 -3.61 7.20
CA LEU A 101 -3.68 -4.13 7.27
C LEU A 101 -3.40 -5.21 6.20
N GLU A 102 -4.38 -6.03 5.85
CA GLU A 102 -4.27 -7.03 4.77
C GLU A 102 -4.07 -6.36 3.41
N HIS A 103 -4.76 -5.25 3.15
CA HIS A 103 -4.57 -4.47 1.93
C HIS A 103 -3.18 -3.84 1.89
N LEU A 104 -2.73 -3.26 3.01
CA LEU A 104 -1.39 -2.67 3.12
C LEU A 104 -0.30 -3.72 2.87
N THR A 105 -0.39 -4.85 3.56
CA THR A 105 0.56 -5.98 3.42
C THR A 105 0.59 -6.49 1.97
N MET A 106 -0.57 -6.61 1.33
CA MET A 106 -0.65 -7.03 -0.07
C MET A 106 0.00 -6.00 -1.00
N LEU A 107 -0.28 -4.70 -0.81
CA LEU A 107 0.31 -3.64 -1.62
C LEU A 107 1.83 -3.63 -1.50
N THR A 108 2.35 -3.75 -0.27
CA THR A 108 3.79 -3.82 -0.02
C THR A 108 4.46 -4.95 -0.80
N ARG A 109 3.92 -6.17 -0.69
CA ARG A 109 4.44 -7.34 -1.43
C ARG A 109 4.32 -7.20 -2.94
N ALA A 110 3.22 -6.60 -3.42
CA ALA A 110 3.01 -6.41 -4.84
C ALA A 110 3.97 -5.39 -5.46
N LEU A 111 4.44 -4.41 -4.66
CA LEU A 111 5.27 -3.29 -5.12
C LEU A 111 6.77 -3.47 -4.86
N GLU A 112 7.16 -4.50 -4.11
CA GLU A 112 8.55 -4.75 -3.72
C GLU A 112 9.51 -4.81 -4.93
N GLY A 113 9.08 -5.44 -6.02
CA GLY A 113 9.88 -5.64 -7.23
C GLY A 113 9.90 -4.49 -8.23
N VAL A 114 9.18 -3.39 -7.97
CA VAL A 114 9.16 -2.22 -8.87
C VAL A 114 10.50 -1.51 -8.74
N ASP A 115 11.20 -1.24 -9.84
CA ASP A 115 12.44 -0.47 -9.83
C ASP A 115 12.20 1.06 -9.77
N ASP A 116 13.25 1.83 -9.49
CA ASP A 116 13.14 3.29 -9.39
C ASP A 116 12.85 3.98 -10.73
N ALA A 117 13.18 3.35 -11.86
CA ALA A 117 12.93 3.90 -13.19
C ALA A 117 11.44 3.89 -13.53
N HIS A 118 10.71 2.85 -13.09
CA HIS A 118 9.28 2.69 -13.35
C HIS A 118 8.40 3.21 -12.21
N LEU A 119 8.97 3.49 -11.03
CA LEU A 119 8.27 4.02 -9.85
C LEU A 119 7.33 5.18 -10.18
N PRO A 120 7.72 6.24 -10.93
CA PRO A 120 6.83 7.36 -11.22
C PRO A 120 5.56 6.95 -11.98
N ALA A 121 5.70 6.04 -12.95
CA ALA A 121 4.59 5.56 -13.77
C ALA A 121 3.65 4.64 -12.96
N VAL A 122 4.21 3.67 -12.24
CA VAL A 122 3.46 2.75 -11.38
C VAL A 122 2.71 3.53 -10.30
N GLN A 123 3.39 4.46 -9.63
CA GLN A 123 2.80 5.29 -8.57
C GLN A 123 1.59 6.09 -9.07
N LYS A 124 1.72 6.74 -10.24
CA LYS A 124 0.64 7.54 -10.83
C LYS A 124 -0.58 6.67 -11.15
N SER A 125 -0.37 5.54 -11.83
CA SER A 125 -1.45 4.61 -12.20
C SER A 125 -2.11 3.97 -10.98
N LEU A 126 -1.30 3.58 -9.99
CA LEU A 126 -1.78 2.98 -8.76
C LEU A 126 -2.60 3.97 -7.92
N PHE A 127 -2.19 5.24 -7.83
CA PHE A 127 -2.97 6.27 -7.14
C PHE A 127 -4.42 6.31 -7.65
N TRP A 128 -4.61 6.41 -8.97
CA TRP A 128 -5.93 6.43 -9.58
C TRP A 128 -6.68 5.11 -9.42
N ALA A 129 -5.97 3.98 -9.36
CA ALA A 129 -6.59 2.69 -9.12
C ALA A 129 -7.19 2.55 -7.72
N LEU A 130 -6.65 3.28 -6.73
CA LEU A 130 -7.08 3.28 -5.34
C LEU A 130 -8.19 4.30 -5.06
N VAL A 131 -8.33 5.33 -5.89
CA VAL A 131 -9.46 6.26 -5.85
C VAL A 131 -10.75 5.56 -6.34
N PRO A 132 -11.86 5.61 -5.60
CA PRO A 132 -13.14 5.07 -6.07
C PRO A 132 -13.69 5.89 -7.24
N ARG A 133 -14.54 5.27 -8.06
CA ARG A 133 -15.16 5.92 -9.22
C ARG A 133 -16.29 6.86 -8.82
N ARG A 134 -16.94 6.57 -7.68
CA ARG A 134 -18.02 7.36 -7.09
C ARG A 134 -17.95 7.30 -5.57
N ASN A 135 -18.52 8.31 -4.91
CA ASN A 135 -18.66 8.31 -3.45
C ASN A 135 -19.44 7.09 -2.98
N GLY A 136 -19.01 6.53 -1.85
CA GLY A 136 -19.67 5.38 -1.25
C GLY A 136 -19.38 4.05 -1.94
N GLU A 137 -18.48 4.00 -2.92
CA GLU A 137 -18.09 2.71 -3.53
C GLU A 137 -17.37 1.84 -2.50
N ALA A 138 -17.78 0.58 -2.39
CA ALA A 138 -17.12 -0.40 -1.54
C ALA A 138 -15.64 -0.55 -1.92
N LEU A 139 -14.81 -0.85 -0.92
CA LEU A 139 -13.43 -1.21 -1.18
C LEU A 139 -13.39 -2.60 -1.83
N PRO A 140 -12.68 -2.79 -2.97
CA PRO A 140 -12.49 -4.11 -3.53
C PRO A 140 -11.75 -5.00 -2.53
N GLY A 141 -12.16 -6.27 -2.42
CA GLY A 141 -11.43 -7.22 -1.59
C GLY A 141 -9.98 -7.37 -2.05
N VAL A 142 -9.10 -7.80 -1.13
CA VAL A 142 -7.65 -7.89 -1.29
C VAL A 142 -7.24 -8.55 -2.61
N ARG A 143 -7.86 -9.68 -2.99
CA ARG A 143 -7.55 -10.40 -4.24
C ARG A 143 -7.90 -9.60 -5.50
N ALA A 144 -9.04 -8.92 -5.50
CA ALA A 144 -9.46 -8.10 -6.65
C ALA A 144 -8.53 -6.90 -6.82
N LEU A 145 -8.14 -6.26 -5.71
CA LEU A 145 -7.18 -5.17 -5.73
C LEU A 145 -5.79 -5.64 -6.18
N HIS A 146 -5.32 -6.78 -5.66
CA HIS A 146 -4.05 -7.39 -6.07
C HIS A 146 -3.99 -7.60 -7.59
N ASN A 147 -5.03 -8.20 -8.18
CA ASN A 147 -5.06 -8.43 -9.63
C ASN A 147 -5.00 -7.12 -10.43
N LYS A 148 -5.65 -6.06 -9.92
CA LYS A 148 -5.58 -4.72 -10.52
C LYS A 148 -4.18 -4.12 -10.42
N VAL A 149 -3.52 -4.26 -9.27
CA VAL A 149 -2.15 -3.77 -9.04
C VAL A 149 -1.17 -4.50 -9.97
N GLN A 150 -1.24 -5.82 -10.05
CA GLN A 150 -0.37 -6.61 -10.93
C GLN A 150 -0.55 -6.27 -12.41
N LYS A 151 -1.77 -5.95 -12.84
CA LYS A 151 -2.02 -5.45 -14.19
C LYS A 151 -1.33 -4.11 -14.45
N ILE A 152 -1.41 -3.17 -13.50
CA ILE A 152 -0.73 -1.87 -13.60
C ILE A 152 0.78 -2.03 -13.67
N ILE A 153 1.35 -2.89 -12.81
CA ILE A 153 2.78 -3.18 -12.85
C ILE A 153 3.15 -3.77 -14.20
N ALA A 154 2.43 -4.78 -14.70
CA ALA A 154 2.72 -5.37 -16.01
C ALA A 154 2.63 -4.37 -17.19
N GLU A 155 1.78 -3.34 -17.09
CA GLU A 155 1.64 -2.29 -18.11
C GLU A 155 2.75 -1.23 -18.03
N CYS A 156 3.25 -0.92 -16.83
CA CYS A 156 4.26 0.12 -16.60
C CYS A 156 5.70 -0.43 -16.55
N ASP A 157 5.86 -1.64 -16.03
CA ASP A 157 7.10 -2.36 -15.77
C ASP A 157 6.90 -3.85 -16.13
N PRO A 158 7.04 -4.21 -17.42
CA PRO A 158 6.82 -5.58 -17.88
C PRO A 158 7.77 -6.61 -17.24
N LEU A 159 8.92 -6.16 -16.69
CA LEU A 159 9.94 -7.00 -16.05
C LEU A 159 9.79 -7.07 -14.51
N GLY A 160 9.16 -6.08 -13.88
CA GLY A 160 8.93 -6.01 -12.42
C GLY A 160 7.89 -6.98 -11.88
N ARG A 161 7.29 -7.82 -12.73
CA ARG A 161 6.49 -8.95 -12.25
C ARG A 161 7.44 -9.99 -11.64
N PRO A 162 7.33 -10.34 -10.34
CA PRO A 162 8.08 -11.47 -9.81
C PRO A 162 7.78 -12.70 -10.67
N PRO A 163 8.79 -13.44 -11.14
CA PRO A 163 8.56 -14.58 -12.02
C PRO A 163 7.59 -15.52 -11.32
N GLY A 164 6.38 -15.65 -11.88
CA GLY A 164 5.43 -16.63 -11.38
C GLY A 164 6.15 -17.97 -11.42
N ARG A 165 6.17 -18.71 -10.30
CA ARG A 165 6.68 -20.09 -10.25
C ARG A 165 6.24 -20.78 -11.53
N GLY A 166 7.20 -21.02 -12.42
CA GLY A 166 6.92 -21.59 -13.71
C GLY A 166 6.12 -22.86 -13.52
N ARG A 167 5.09 -23.04 -14.34
CA ARG A 167 4.58 -24.38 -14.62
C ARG A 167 5.79 -25.21 -14.99
N THR A 168 6.21 -26.08 -14.07
CA THR A 168 7.20 -27.12 -14.33
C THR A 168 6.79 -27.80 -15.63
N GLY A 169 7.71 -27.76 -16.60
CA GLY A 169 7.53 -28.38 -17.90
C GLY A 169 7.01 -29.80 -17.73
N VAL A 170 5.98 -30.11 -18.51
CA VAL A 170 5.60 -31.50 -18.75
C VAL A 170 6.80 -32.16 -19.41
N HIS A 171 7.44 -33.09 -18.70
CA HIS A 171 8.39 -34.02 -19.30
C HIS A 171 7.66 -34.82 -20.39
N PRO A 172 8.15 -34.89 -21.63
CA PRO A 172 7.69 -35.91 -22.55
C PRO A 172 8.23 -37.25 -22.05
N THR A 173 7.32 -38.15 -21.68
CA THR A 173 7.62 -39.56 -21.44
C THR A 173 8.09 -40.19 -22.75
N CYS A 174 9.23 -40.89 -22.68
CA CYS A 174 9.63 -41.89 -23.67
C CYS A 174 8.63 -43.06 -23.71
#